data_AF-A0A537A740-F1
#
_entry.id   AF-A0A537A740-F1
#
_cell.length_a   1.000
_cell.length_b   1.000
_cell.length_c   1.000
_cell.angle_alpha   90.00
_cell.angle_beta   90.00
_cell.angle_gamma   90.00
#
_symmetry.space_group_name_H-M   'P 1'
#
loop_
_entity.id
_entity.type
_entity.pdbx_description
1 polymer ?
#
loop_
_entity_poly.entity_id
_entity_poly.type
_entity_poly.pdbx_seq_one_letter_code
_entity_poly.pdbx_strand_id
1 'polypeptide(L)'
;MPAADLVANVVVSGILTGLVYGLMALGLSVIFGVVRVVNFAHGEMMTIAMYAATVLFAALKLDPFVAMLPVAAAFFVFGYALQAGFINPFITRPEHSQFMLLVAV
;
A
#
# COMPACT_ATOMS: atom_id res chain seq x y z
N MET A 1 -23.55 -23.60 -18.50
CA MET A 1 -24.25 -23.38 -17.21
C MET A 1 -23.79 -22.03 -16.67
N PRO A 2 -24.42 -20.92 -17.07
CA PRO A 2 -23.92 -19.56 -16.82
C PRO A 2 -23.83 -19.19 -15.33
N ALA A 3 -24.59 -19.87 -14.45
CA ALA A 3 -24.52 -19.67 -13.01
C ALA A 3 -23.22 -20.20 -12.38
N ALA A 4 -22.67 -21.30 -12.89
CA ALA A 4 -21.42 -21.87 -12.35
C ALA A 4 -20.23 -20.97 -12.64
N ASP A 5 -20.17 -20.42 -13.86
CA ASP A 5 -19.12 -19.49 -14.29
C ASP A 5 -19.18 -18.17 -13.49
N LEU A 6 -20.39 -17.66 -13.20
CA LEU A 6 -20.59 -16.47 -12.37
C LEU A 6 -20.09 -16.69 -10.94
N VAL A 7 -20.47 -17.82 -10.31
CA VAL A 7 -20.04 -18.15 -8.95
C VAL A 7 -18.52 -18.28 -8.90
N ALA A 8 -17.91 -18.97 -9.86
CA ALA A 8 -16.46 -19.10 -9.94
C ALA A 8 -15.77 -17.72 -10.04
N ASN A 9 -16.27 -16.82 -10.90
CA ASN A 9 -15.71 -15.48 -11.05
C ASN A 9 -15.81 -14.65 -9.77
N VAL A 10 -16.97 -14.66 -9.10
CA VAL A 10 -17.16 -13.93 -7.83
C VAL A 10 -16.22 -14.45 -6.74
N VAL A 11 -16.06 -15.77 -6.64
CA VAL A 11 -15.14 -16.39 -5.67
C VAL A 11 -13.70 -15.99 -5.96
N VAL A 12 -13.25 -16.10 -7.22
CA VAL A 12 -11.90 -15.71 -7.62
C VAL A 12 -11.65 -14.22 -7.37
N SER A 13 -12.57 -13.35 -7.79
CA SER A 13 -12.47 -11.91 -7.58
C SER A 13 -12.46 -11.55 -6.10
N GLY A 14 -13.27 -12.22 -5.28
CA GLY A 14 -13.29 -12.05 -3.83
C GLY A 14 -11.97 -12.46 -3.18
N ILE A 15 -11.40 -13.60 -3.58
CA ILE A 15 -10.10 -14.06 -3.11
C ILE A 15 -9.00 -13.08 -3.51
N LEU A 16 -8.93 -12.66 -4.77
CA LEU A 16 -7.93 -11.71 -5.26
C LEU A 16 -7.98 -10.40 -4.47
N THR A 17 -9.19 -9.85 -4.28
CA THR A 17 -9.40 -8.63 -3.50
C THR A 17 -9.02 -8.83 -2.04
N GLY A 18 -9.41 -9.97 -1.44
CA GLY A 18 -9.05 -10.32 -0.07
C GLY A 18 -7.55 -10.50 0.14
N LEU A 19 -6.83 -11.07 -0.82
CA LEU A 19 -5.37 -11.21 -0.79
C LEU A 19 -4.68 -9.85 -0.84
N VAL A 20 -5.19 -8.93 -1.66
CA VAL A 20 -4.68 -7.56 -1.74
C VAL A 20 -4.81 -6.86 -0.38
N TYR A 21 -6.00 -6.87 0.23
CA TYR A 21 -6.18 -6.29 1.58
C TYR A 21 -5.41 -7.05 2.66
N GLY A 22 -5.28 -8.38 2.54
CA GLY A 22 -4.53 -9.21 3.46
C GLY A 22 -3.03 -8.89 3.45
N LEU A 23 -2.43 -8.77 2.27
CA LEU A 23 -1.03 -8.34 2.11
C LEU A 23 -0.81 -6.94 2.69
N MET A 24 -1.78 -6.06 2.52
CA MET A 24 -1.77 -4.72 3.09
C MET A 24 -1.76 -4.74 4.63
N ALA A 25 -2.66 -5.53 5.23
CA ALA A 25 -2.72 -5.72 6.67
C ALA A 25 -1.45 -6.37 7.23
N LEU A 26 -0.84 -7.30 6.50
CA LEU A 26 0.44 -7.92 6.86
C LEU A 26 1.58 -6.90 6.88
N GLY A 27 1.67 -6.04 5.86
CA GLY A 27 2.67 -4.97 5.81
C GLY A 27 2.57 -4.03 7.01
N LEU A 28 1.36 -3.54 7.30
CA LEU A 28 1.10 -2.70 8.47
C LEU A 28 1.42 -3.43 9.78
N SER A 29 1.06 -4.71 9.88
CA SER A 29 1.31 -5.55 11.07
C SER A 29 2.79 -5.74 11.35
N VAL A 30 3.61 -5.94 10.31
CA VAL A 30 5.08 -6.06 10.47
C VAL A 30 5.68 -4.74 10.94
N ILE A 31 5.28 -3.61 10.34
CA ILE A 31 5.77 -2.28 10.72
C ILE A 31 5.38 -1.96 12.17
N PHE A 32 4.10 -2.15 12.51
CA PHE A 32 3.59 -1.88 13.85
C PHE A 32 4.20 -2.82 14.89
N GLY A 33 4.45 -4.09 14.55
CA GLY A 33 5.06 -5.06 15.44
C GLY A 33 6.47 -4.67 15.90
N VAL A 34 7.23 -3.96 15.05
CA VAL A 34 8.59 -3.51 15.36
C VAL A 34 8.59 -2.10 15.97
N VAL A 35 7.90 -1.15 15.32
CA VAL A 35 7.99 0.28 15.64
C VAL A 35 6.98 0.70 16.71
N ARG A 36 5.89 -0.06 16.90
CA ARG A 36 4.74 0.26 17.79
C ARG A 36 4.05 1.58 17.46
N VAL A 37 4.15 2.01 16.21
CA VAL A 37 3.60 3.26 15.71
C VAL A 37 2.78 2.98 14.44
N VAL A 38 1.52 3.43 14.40
CA VAL A 38 0.61 3.21 13.27
C VAL A 38 0.67 4.41 12.33
N ASN A 39 0.94 4.18 11.04
CA ASN A 39 0.82 5.18 9.98
C ASN A 39 -0.58 5.06 9.34
N PHE A 40 -1.36 6.14 9.31
CA PHE A 40 -2.73 6.14 8.77
C PHE A 40 -2.80 6.26 7.24
N ALA A 41 -1.72 6.70 6.58
CA ALA A 41 -1.67 6.83 5.13
C ALA A 41 -1.42 5.56 4.34
N HIS A 42 -1.37 4.40 4.99
CA HIS A 42 -1.15 3.15 4.27
C HIS A 42 -2.19 2.94 3.16
N GLY A 43 -3.45 3.32 3.43
CA GLY A 43 -4.58 3.30 2.48
C GLY A 43 -4.39 4.21 1.26
N GLU A 44 -4.04 5.47 1.50
CA GLU A 44 -3.84 6.44 0.42
C GLU A 44 -2.58 6.14 -0.40
N MET A 45 -1.47 5.74 0.24
CA MET A 45 -0.25 5.33 -0.45
C MET A 45 -0.51 4.22 -1.47
N MET A 46 -1.30 3.22 -1.07
CA MET A 46 -1.69 2.14 -1.97
C MET A 46 -2.54 2.65 -3.13
N THR A 47 -3.52 3.52 -2.84
CA THR A 47 -4.40 4.09 -3.86
C THR A 47 -3.60 4.87 -4.90
N ILE A 48 -2.61 5.67 -4.46
CA ILE A 48 -1.73 6.42 -5.36
C ILE A 48 -0.86 5.45 -6.18
N ALA A 49 -0.34 4.37 -5.59
CA ALA A 49 0.42 3.36 -6.32
C ALA A 49 -0.40 2.67 -7.41
N MET A 50 -1.64 2.30 -7.11
CA MET A 50 -2.57 1.73 -8.10
C MET A 50 -2.87 2.72 -9.23
N TYR A 51 -3.07 3.99 -8.90
CA TYR A 51 -3.30 5.03 -9.90
C TYR A 51 -2.05 5.27 -10.75
N ALA A 52 -0.85 5.20 -10.17
CA ALA A 52 0.41 5.33 -10.90
C ALA A 52 0.56 4.23 -11.98
N ALA A 53 0.21 2.99 -11.67
CA ALA A 53 0.16 1.91 -12.65
C ALA A 53 -0.86 2.19 -13.76
N THR A 54 -2.03 2.75 -13.41
CA THR A 54 -3.07 3.14 -14.37
C THR A 54 -2.61 4.27 -15.29
N VAL A 55 -1.92 5.27 -14.75
CA VAL A 55 -1.35 6.39 -15.51
C VAL A 55 -0.23 5.91 -16.43
N LEU A 56 0.63 4.99 -15.97
CA LEU A 56 1.66 4.36 -16.81
C LEU A 56 1.05 3.61 -18.00
N PHE A 57 -0.05 2.88 -17.76
CA PHE A 57 -0.78 2.22 -18.84
C PHE A 57 -1.40 3.25 -19.80
N ALA A 58 -2.03 4.31 -19.30
CA ALA A 58 -2.65 5.34 -20.14
C ALA A 58 -1.62 6.12 -20.99
N ALA A 59 -0.46 6.45 -20.42
CA ALA A 59 0.55 7.28 -21.07
C ALA A 59 1.48 6.48 -21.98
N LEU A 60 1.92 5.30 -21.54
CA LEU A 60 2.96 4.51 -22.21
C LEU A 60 2.44 3.20 -22.81
N LYS A 61 1.16 2.87 -22.62
CA LYS A 61 0.57 1.56 -22.94
C LYS A 61 1.33 0.39 -22.31
N LEU A 62 1.97 0.66 -21.18
CA LEU A 62 2.76 -0.34 -20.47
C LEU A 62 1.83 -1.25 -19.70
N ASP A 63 1.91 -2.55 -19.95
CA ASP A 63 1.06 -3.56 -19.31
C ASP A 63 1.07 -3.39 -17.78
N PRO A 64 -0.07 -3.36 -17.09
CA PRO A 64 -0.14 -3.14 -15.64
C PRO A 64 0.67 -4.15 -14.82
N PHE A 65 0.80 -5.40 -15.28
CA PHE A 65 1.62 -6.41 -14.61
C PHE A 65 3.11 -6.08 -14.73
N VAL A 66 3.55 -5.54 -15.86
CA VAL A 66 4.93 -5.06 -16.04
C VAL A 66 5.15 -3.76 -15.27
N ALA A 67 4.14 -2.87 -15.20
CA ALA A 67 4.18 -1.61 -14.44
C ALA A 67 4.36 -1.83 -12.94
N MET A 68 3.93 -3.00 -12.43
CA MET A 68 4.05 -3.36 -11.02
C MET A 68 5.49 -3.25 -10.50
N LEU A 69 6.49 -3.69 -11.26
CA LEU A 69 7.90 -3.63 -10.86
C LEU A 69 8.43 -2.20 -10.66
N PRO A 70 8.39 -1.31 -11.66
CA PRO A 70 8.87 0.06 -11.49
C PRO A 70 8.04 0.85 -10.47
N VAL A 71 6.72 0.63 -10.40
CA VAL A 71 5.86 1.27 -9.39
C VAL A 71 6.22 0.80 -7.99
N ALA A 72 6.37 -0.50 -7.77
CA ALA A 72 6.77 -1.04 -6.47
C ALA A 72 8.16 -0.53 -6.05
N ALA A 73 9.13 -0.47 -6.97
CA ALA A 73 10.45 0.09 -6.70
C ALA A 73 10.38 1.58 -6.33
N ALA A 74 9.62 2.38 -7.08
CA ALA A 74 9.45 3.80 -6.80
C ALA A 74 8.77 4.05 -5.44
N PHE A 75 7.69 3.32 -5.13
CA PHE A 75 6.99 3.43 -3.86
C PHE A 75 7.79 2.89 -2.68
N PHE A 76 8.64 1.89 -2.89
CA PHE A 76 9.58 1.43 -1.87
C PHE A 76 10.60 2.53 -1.53
N VAL A 77 11.19 3.17 -2.55
CA VAL A 77 12.13 4.29 -2.34
C VAL A 77 11.43 5.46 -1.65
N PHE A 78 10.22 5.81 -2.08
CA PHE A 78 9.40 6.85 -1.47
C PHE A 78 9.09 6.52 0.01
N GLY A 79 8.60 5.32 0.29
CA GLY A 79 8.30 4.86 1.64
C GLY A 79 9.54 4.82 2.54
N TYR A 80 10.70 4.42 1.99
CA TYR A 80 11.97 4.45 2.70
C TYR A 80 12.40 5.88 3.03
N ALA A 81 12.29 6.81 2.08
CA ALA A 81 12.58 8.22 2.31
C ALA A 81 11.67 8.82 3.38
N LEU A 82 10.38 8.45 3.37
CA LEU A 82 9.41 8.90 4.36
C LEU A 82 9.71 8.31 5.75
N GLN A 83 10.04 7.01 5.80
CA GLN A 83 10.47 6.34 7.03
C GLN A 83 11.73 6.97 7.61
N ALA A 84 12.75 7.24 6.79
CA ALA A 84 14.02 7.78 7.23
C ALA A 84 13.93 9.27 7.61
N GLY A 85 13.18 10.06 6.84
CA GLY A 85 13.09 11.51 6.98
C GLY A 85 12.06 11.98 8.01
N PHE A 86 10.90 11.31 8.09
CA PHE A 86 9.80 11.72 8.98
C PHE A 86 9.63 10.79 10.16
N ILE A 87 9.62 9.46 9.95
CA ILE A 87 9.27 8.55 11.04
C ILE A 87 10.45 8.37 12.01
N ASN A 88 11.65 8.03 11.52
CA ASN A 88 12.81 7.73 12.36
C ASN A 88 13.19 8.87 13.33
N PRO A 89 13.16 10.17 12.94
CA PRO A 89 13.47 11.26 13.86
C PRO A 89 12.38 11.52 14.92
N PHE A 90 11.14 11.10 14.67
CA PHE A 90 10.01 11.34 15.57
C PHE A 90 9.72 10.17 16.51
N ILE A 91 10.24 8.97 16.24
CA ILE A 91 10.13 7.82 17.17
C ILE A 91 10.73 8.13 18.56
N THR A 92 11.71 9.04 18.66
CA THR A 92 12.32 9.42 19.94
C THR A 92 11.63 10.60 20.64
N ARG A 93 10.61 11.21 20.02
CA ARG A 93 9.85 12.36 20.57
C ARG A 93 8.70 11.86 21.46
N PRO A 94 8.23 12.67 22.43
CA PRO A 94 7.12 12.27 23.30
C PRO A 94 5.82 12.00 22.51
N GLU A 95 5.02 11.06 23.02
CA GLU A 95 3.93 10.36 22.31
C GLU A 95 2.89 11.28 21.63
N HIS A 96 2.57 12.42 22.25
CA HIS A 96 1.63 13.41 21.70
C HIS A 96 2.13 14.02 20.38
N SER A 97 3.44 14.15 20.20
CA SER A 97 4.05 14.65 18.97
C SER A 97 4.12 13.58 17.88
N GLN A 98 4.13 12.29 18.27
CA GLN A 98 4.14 11.17 17.34
C GLN A 98 2.79 11.02 16.67
N PHE A 99 1.70 11.07 17.45
CA PHE A 99 0.33 10.97 16.92
C PHE A 99 0.00 12.04 15.88
N MET A 100 0.44 13.29 16.07
CA MET A 100 0.18 14.37 15.11
C MET A 100 0.83 14.12 13.74
N LEU A 101 2.04 13.57 13.71
CA LEU A 101 2.73 13.26 12.45
C LEU A 101 2.04 12.12 11.70
N LEU A 102 1.58 11.10 12.42
CA LEU A 102 1.07 9.86 11.82
C LEU A 102 -0.33 9.98 11.24
N VAL A 103 -1.11 10.94 11.74
CA VAL A 103 -2.42 11.31 11.21
C VAL A 103 -2.27 12.30 10.04
N ALA A 104 -1.21 13.10 10.02
CA ALA A 104 -0.94 14.07 8.97
C ALA A 104 -0.21 13.47 7.75
N VAL A 105 0.49 12.35 7.95
CA VAL A 105 1.20 11.60 6.91
C VAL A 105 0.34 10.51 6.36
#